data_AF-A0A1H4JEJ6-F1
#
_entry.id   AF-A0A1H4JEJ6-F1
#
_cell.length_a   1.000
_cell.length_b   1.000
_cell.length_c   1.000
_cell.angle_alpha   90.00
_cell.angle_beta   90.00
_cell.angle_gamma   90.00
#
_symmetry.space_group_name_H-M   'P 1'
#
loop_
_entity.id
_entity.type
_entity.pdbx_description
1 polymer ?
#
loop_
_entity_poly.entity_id
_entity_poly.type
_entity_poly.pdbx_seq_one_letter_code
_entity_poly.pdbx_strand_id
1 'polypeptide(L)'
;MKNIGFLFFFLCTAIVSAQSALYNNGNLRIHNGGSIGFHTNFINESPMDNNLGLAGFYGSERITVSGTVTPQFYDMELALENDMQLDLGVDNISNTNFIFGNIHTNLSQPNIFYNFVDNSFYNGENDFSKIEGYAAITNQQEFGFPIGDNEYLRPLILISESVNLFAKSAYFYEDANNPVSLANTYNTATKAFDVELVSTAEFWQLEGTVPSTVSLSWNLRSNLSRLTNDVSMIIPVGWSKAQQQWVNLSRSAPVGTITEGFITTRSILPDEFEIITFGTSKEPYEPLAKDVLFIDNFFVSVNGDGVNDTFYIEELEEFNSNFVQIYDRYGLKVFEKTNYTNEFVGFSNLDNVPFGAEEGLPTGVYFYTIHIPDEDLNYQGFLYLTR
;
A
#
# COMPACT_ATOMS: atom_id res chain seq x y z
N MET A 1 -18.46 -68.09 52.62
CA MET A 1 -19.39 -66.96 52.45
C MET A 1 -18.73 -65.74 53.07
N LYS A 2 -18.48 -64.58 52.46
CA LYS A 2 -18.61 -64.03 51.10
C LYS A 2 -17.50 -62.96 51.05
N ASN A 3 -16.60 -63.00 50.07
CA ASN A 3 -15.58 -61.96 49.91
C ASN A 3 -16.26 -60.73 49.29
N ILE A 4 -16.28 -59.61 50.01
CA ILE A 4 -16.77 -58.32 49.51
C ILE A 4 -15.57 -57.60 48.89
N GLY A 5 -15.47 -57.64 47.56
CA GLY A 5 -14.52 -56.84 46.82
C GLY A 5 -15.05 -55.42 46.66
N PHE A 6 -14.35 -54.43 47.20
CA PHE A 6 -14.62 -53.02 46.94
C PHE A 6 -14.03 -52.65 45.58
N LEU A 7 -14.90 -52.33 44.61
CA LEU A 7 -14.51 -51.79 43.32
C LEU A 7 -14.36 -50.27 43.47
N PHE A 8 -13.14 -49.75 43.40
CA PHE A 8 -12.90 -48.30 43.33
C PHE A 8 -13.20 -47.82 41.91
N PHE A 9 -14.22 -46.98 41.75
CA PHE A 9 -14.55 -46.35 40.48
C PHE A 9 -13.74 -45.05 40.35
N PHE A 10 -12.75 -45.03 39.48
CA PHE A 10 -11.95 -43.83 39.19
C PHE A 10 -12.75 -42.94 38.24
N LEU A 11 -13.29 -41.82 38.75
CA LEU A 11 -14.03 -40.85 37.96
C LEU A 11 -13.01 -39.92 37.26
N CYS A 12 -12.67 -40.21 36.01
CA CYS A 12 -11.87 -39.29 35.19
C CYS A 12 -12.75 -38.13 34.71
N THR A 13 -12.65 -36.97 35.36
CA THR A 13 -13.25 -35.72 34.86
C THR A 13 -12.38 -35.15 33.75
N ALA A 14 -12.82 -35.27 32.49
CA ALA A 14 -12.23 -34.52 31.38
C ALA A 14 -12.81 -33.10 31.38
N ILE A 15 -11.98 -32.10 31.69
CA ILE A 15 -12.31 -30.70 31.47
C ILE A 15 -12.07 -30.42 29.98
N VAL A 16 -13.13 -30.41 29.17
CA VAL A 16 -13.04 -29.99 27.77
C VAL A 16 -13.26 -28.48 27.74
N SER A 17 -12.19 -27.72 27.46
CA SER A 17 -12.33 -26.32 27.09
C SER A 17 -12.69 -26.27 25.61
N ALA A 18 -13.91 -25.85 25.28
CA ALA A 18 -14.27 -25.57 23.89
C ALA A 18 -13.65 -24.21 23.51
N GLN A 19 -12.80 -24.18 22.50
CA GLN A 19 -12.30 -22.92 21.94
C GLN A 19 -13.45 -22.24 21.20
N SER A 20 -13.70 -20.97 21.49
CA SER A 20 -14.58 -20.11 20.69
C SER A 20 -13.83 -19.74 19.42
N ALA A 21 -13.93 -20.60 18.40
CA ALA A 21 -13.44 -20.34 17.05
C ALA A 21 -14.36 -21.05 16.05
N LEU A 22 -14.55 -20.46 14.87
CA LEU A 22 -15.13 -21.17 13.74
C LEU A 22 -14.02 -22.00 13.09
N TYR A 23 -14.18 -23.31 13.15
CA TYR A 23 -13.23 -24.27 12.60
C TYR A 23 -13.75 -24.85 11.28
N ASN A 24 -13.10 -24.54 10.17
CA ASN A 24 -13.39 -25.14 8.87
C ASN A 24 -12.41 -26.29 8.57
N ASN A 25 -12.94 -27.51 8.50
CA ASN A 25 -12.23 -28.71 8.04
C ASN A 25 -13.09 -29.46 7.00
N GLY A 26 -13.78 -28.69 6.15
CA GLY A 26 -14.66 -29.20 5.10
C GLY A 26 -14.81 -28.20 3.97
N ASN A 27 -15.88 -28.35 3.19
CA ASN A 27 -16.13 -27.56 1.98
C ASN A 27 -16.95 -26.30 2.29
N LEU A 28 -16.45 -25.43 3.19
CA LEU A 28 -17.11 -24.14 3.45
C LEU A 28 -17.08 -23.28 2.18
N ARG A 29 -18.27 -22.89 1.71
CA ARG A 29 -18.43 -22.05 0.54
C ARG A 29 -19.52 -21.02 0.75
N ILE A 30 -19.21 -19.76 0.43
CA ILE A 30 -20.11 -18.62 0.41
C ILE A 30 -20.55 -18.44 -1.05
N HIS A 31 -21.82 -18.68 -1.33
CA HIS A 31 -22.39 -18.53 -2.66
C HIS A 31 -22.68 -17.06 -3.01
N ASN A 32 -22.93 -16.78 -4.30
CA ASN A 32 -23.30 -15.45 -4.77
C ASN A 32 -24.54 -14.92 -4.01
N GLY A 33 -24.45 -13.70 -3.51
CA GLY A 33 -25.46 -13.07 -2.65
C GLY A 33 -25.53 -13.62 -1.21
N GLY A 34 -24.70 -14.60 -0.88
CA GLY A 34 -24.52 -15.09 0.49
C GLY A 34 -23.61 -14.17 1.28
N SER A 35 -23.80 -14.15 2.60
CA SER A 35 -22.97 -13.40 3.53
C SER A 35 -22.71 -14.24 4.78
N ILE A 36 -21.48 -14.19 5.29
CA ILE A 36 -21.10 -14.74 6.59
C ILE A 36 -20.44 -13.66 7.44
N GLY A 37 -20.80 -13.60 8.72
CA GLY A 37 -20.20 -12.71 9.71
C GLY A 37 -19.41 -13.50 10.74
N PHE A 38 -18.11 -13.30 10.81
CA PHE A 38 -17.22 -13.84 11.82
C PHE A 38 -17.15 -12.88 13.02
N HIS A 39 -17.59 -13.36 14.19
CA HIS A 39 -17.48 -12.65 15.47
C HIS A 39 -16.50 -13.35 16.43
N THR A 40 -15.64 -14.21 15.89
CA THR A 40 -14.74 -15.08 16.63
C THR A 40 -13.58 -15.50 15.73
N ASN A 41 -12.53 -16.10 16.30
CA ASN A 41 -11.37 -16.58 15.54
C ASN A 41 -11.79 -17.55 14.44
N PHE A 42 -11.11 -17.46 13.30
CA PHE A 42 -11.36 -18.34 12.16
C PHE A 42 -10.15 -19.24 11.93
N ILE A 43 -10.38 -20.56 11.96
CA ILE A 43 -9.35 -21.58 11.74
C ILE A 43 -9.68 -22.33 10.45
N ASN A 44 -8.80 -22.25 9.45
CA ASN A 44 -9.00 -22.89 8.16
C ASN A 44 -8.03 -24.05 7.90
N GLU A 45 -8.57 -25.25 7.80
CA GLU A 45 -7.83 -26.49 7.53
C GLU A 45 -8.26 -27.12 6.19
N SER A 46 -9.05 -26.43 5.38
CA SER A 46 -9.55 -26.95 4.10
C SER A 46 -9.71 -25.83 3.06
N PRO A 47 -9.56 -26.14 1.76
CA PRO A 47 -9.72 -25.14 0.70
C PRO A 47 -11.08 -24.47 0.72
N MET A 48 -11.09 -23.17 0.44
CA MET A 48 -12.27 -22.32 0.35
C MET A 48 -12.38 -21.73 -1.07
N ASP A 49 -12.47 -22.59 -2.07
CA ASP A 49 -12.42 -22.18 -3.47
C ASP A 49 -13.79 -21.71 -3.99
N ASN A 50 -13.77 -20.80 -4.98
CA ASN A 50 -14.97 -20.31 -5.67
C ASN A 50 -16.02 -19.67 -4.74
N ASN A 51 -15.56 -18.98 -3.69
CA ASN A 51 -16.40 -18.06 -2.95
C ASN A 51 -16.87 -16.92 -3.86
N LEU A 52 -18.11 -16.46 -3.68
CA LEU A 52 -18.73 -15.41 -4.48
C LEU A 52 -19.54 -14.42 -3.63
N GLY A 53 -19.48 -14.54 -2.30
CA GLY A 53 -20.24 -13.72 -1.37
C GLY A 53 -19.35 -13.05 -0.34
N LEU A 54 -19.99 -12.33 0.58
CA LEU A 54 -19.35 -11.48 1.56
C LEU A 54 -18.91 -12.27 2.80
N ALA A 55 -17.66 -12.07 3.21
CA ALA A 55 -17.12 -12.48 4.49
C ALA A 55 -16.81 -11.23 5.34
N GLY A 56 -17.62 -11.00 6.36
CA GLY A 56 -17.43 -9.89 7.29
C GLY A 56 -16.77 -10.33 8.58
N PHE A 57 -15.88 -9.53 9.13
CA PHE A 57 -15.25 -9.73 10.43
C PHE A 57 -15.62 -8.58 11.35
N TYR A 58 -16.30 -8.91 12.45
CA TYR A 58 -17.00 -7.93 13.27
C TYR A 58 -16.83 -8.19 14.77
N GLY A 59 -16.54 -7.14 15.52
CA GLY A 59 -16.58 -7.21 16.98
C GLY A 59 -15.57 -6.31 17.67
N SER A 60 -15.59 -6.40 19.00
CA SER A 60 -14.70 -5.64 19.87
C SER A 60 -13.45 -6.41 20.26
N GLU A 61 -13.40 -7.73 20.07
CA GLU A 61 -12.23 -8.55 20.39
C GLU A 61 -11.32 -8.72 19.18
N ARG A 62 -10.02 -8.92 19.41
CA ARG A 62 -9.08 -9.28 18.34
C ARG A 62 -9.51 -10.61 17.72
N ILE A 63 -9.67 -10.63 16.40
CA ILE A 63 -9.96 -11.86 15.65
C ILE A 63 -8.69 -12.37 15.01
N THR A 64 -8.34 -13.62 15.28
CA THR A 64 -7.24 -14.32 14.63
C THR A 64 -7.74 -15.19 13.48
N VAL A 65 -7.10 -15.06 12.31
CA VAL A 65 -7.21 -16.03 11.20
C VAL A 65 -5.98 -16.93 11.22
N SER A 66 -6.19 -18.23 11.36
CA SER A 66 -5.13 -19.22 11.47
C SER A 66 -5.50 -20.54 10.78
N GLY A 67 -4.61 -21.53 10.82
CA GLY A 67 -4.82 -22.86 10.25
C GLY A 67 -3.65 -23.28 9.35
N THR A 68 -3.91 -24.22 8.43
CA THR A 68 -2.87 -24.76 7.53
C THR A 68 -3.14 -24.50 6.05
N VAL A 69 -4.34 -24.02 5.69
CA VAL A 69 -4.73 -23.76 4.30
C VAL A 69 -5.20 -22.32 4.15
N THR A 70 -4.50 -21.52 3.35
CA THR A 70 -4.87 -20.12 3.05
C THR A 70 -6.34 -20.05 2.59
N PRO A 71 -7.22 -19.35 3.31
CA PRO A 71 -8.58 -19.11 2.83
C PRO A 71 -8.57 -18.06 1.72
N GLN A 72 -9.42 -18.27 0.72
CA GLN A 72 -9.72 -17.31 -0.33
C GLN A 72 -11.13 -16.76 -0.12
N PHE A 73 -11.25 -15.45 0.07
CA PHE A 73 -12.52 -14.75 0.16
C PHE A 73 -12.80 -13.95 -1.11
N TYR A 74 -14.09 -13.81 -1.45
CA TYR A 74 -14.50 -12.98 -2.58
C TYR A 74 -14.54 -11.52 -2.15
N ASP A 75 -15.58 -11.14 -1.41
CA ASP A 75 -15.65 -9.84 -0.75
C ASP A 75 -15.33 -10.01 0.74
N MET A 76 -14.54 -9.08 1.27
CA MET A 76 -14.14 -9.00 2.67
C MET A 76 -14.59 -7.67 3.25
N GLU A 77 -15.08 -7.68 4.48
CA GLU A 77 -15.40 -6.47 5.22
C GLU A 77 -14.84 -6.56 6.65
N LEU A 78 -14.22 -5.48 7.12
CA LEU A 78 -13.64 -5.38 8.45
C LEU A 78 -14.29 -4.24 9.24
N ALA A 79 -14.86 -4.59 10.39
CA ALA A 79 -15.31 -3.65 11.41
C ALA A 79 -14.89 -4.19 12.80
N LEU A 80 -13.60 -4.03 13.12
CA LEU A 80 -12.96 -4.61 14.31
C LEU A 80 -12.33 -3.54 15.20
N GLU A 81 -12.72 -3.46 16.47
CA GLU A 81 -12.15 -2.46 17.39
C GLU A 81 -10.73 -2.83 17.85
N ASN A 82 -10.41 -4.14 17.87
CA ASN A 82 -9.11 -4.68 18.27
C ASN A 82 -8.41 -5.46 17.14
N ASP A 83 -8.71 -5.07 15.91
CA ASP A 83 -8.06 -5.52 14.68
C ASP A 83 -8.17 -7.04 14.38
N MET A 84 -7.71 -7.39 13.19
CA MET A 84 -7.50 -8.77 12.75
C MET A 84 -6.01 -9.14 12.89
N GLN A 85 -5.71 -10.31 13.43
CA GLN A 85 -4.37 -10.91 13.38
C GLN A 85 -4.35 -12.05 12.37
N LEU A 86 -3.41 -12.02 11.43
CA LEU A 86 -3.13 -13.14 10.53
C LEU A 86 -1.97 -13.96 11.08
N ASP A 87 -2.26 -15.21 11.42
CA ASP A 87 -1.25 -16.27 11.66
C ASP A 87 -1.12 -17.20 10.44
N LEU A 88 -1.97 -16.97 9.44
CA LEU A 88 -2.03 -17.62 8.14
C LEU A 88 -2.38 -16.55 7.10
N GLY A 89 -1.81 -16.64 5.90
CA GLY A 89 -2.14 -15.70 4.83
C GLY A 89 -3.62 -15.75 4.43
N VAL A 90 -4.09 -14.72 3.74
CA VAL A 90 -5.48 -14.61 3.24
C VAL A 90 -5.43 -14.11 1.81
N ASP A 91 -6.19 -14.74 0.91
CA ASP A 91 -6.41 -14.23 -0.44
C ASP A 91 -7.77 -13.53 -0.53
N ASN A 92 -7.80 -12.37 -1.18
CA ASN A 92 -9.01 -11.68 -1.60
C ASN A 92 -9.03 -11.56 -3.13
N ILE A 93 -10.16 -11.89 -3.77
CA ILE A 93 -10.30 -11.89 -5.24
C ILE A 93 -11.32 -10.86 -5.77
N SER A 94 -11.83 -9.95 -4.92
CA SER A 94 -12.77 -8.90 -5.33
C SER A 94 -12.56 -7.60 -4.54
N ASN A 95 -13.11 -7.48 -3.33
CA ASN A 95 -13.03 -6.23 -2.57
C ASN A 95 -12.66 -6.48 -1.11
N THR A 96 -11.83 -5.62 -0.55
CA THR A 96 -11.60 -5.48 0.89
C THR A 96 -12.12 -4.13 1.37
N ASN A 97 -13.22 -4.14 2.12
CA ASN A 97 -13.82 -2.96 2.73
C ASN A 97 -13.32 -2.77 4.16
N PHE A 98 -12.53 -1.72 4.40
CA PHE A 98 -12.14 -1.28 5.73
C PHE A 98 -13.18 -0.30 6.29
N ILE A 99 -14.11 -0.78 7.14
CA ILE A 99 -15.00 0.13 7.88
C ILE A 99 -14.23 0.73 9.07
N PHE A 100 -13.61 -0.13 9.88
CA PHE A 100 -12.60 0.24 10.87
C PHE A 100 -11.78 -0.98 11.31
N GLY A 101 -10.57 -0.73 11.80
CA GLY A 101 -9.63 -1.75 12.27
C GLY A 101 -8.59 -2.13 11.22
N ASN A 102 -7.48 -2.69 11.70
CA ASN A 102 -6.34 -3.05 10.89
C ASN A 102 -6.26 -4.57 10.64
N ILE A 103 -5.45 -4.95 9.65
CA ILE A 103 -5.00 -6.33 9.45
C ILE A 103 -3.53 -6.40 9.84
N HIS A 104 -3.22 -7.17 10.88
CA HIS A 104 -1.86 -7.37 11.36
C HIS A 104 -1.26 -8.64 10.77
N THR A 105 -0.04 -8.53 10.28
CA THR A 105 0.82 -9.69 9.99
C THR A 105 2.16 -9.47 10.68
N ASN A 106 2.79 -10.53 11.14
CA ASN A 106 4.07 -10.39 11.82
C ASN A 106 5.19 -10.04 10.83
N LEU A 107 5.83 -8.88 11.01
CA LEU A 107 6.91 -8.40 10.14
C LEU A 107 8.13 -9.34 10.10
N SER A 108 8.33 -10.18 11.14
CA SER A 108 9.36 -11.23 11.16
C SER A 108 8.94 -12.53 10.44
N GLN A 109 7.71 -12.61 9.92
CA GLN A 109 7.17 -13.77 9.21
C GLN A 109 6.67 -13.37 7.80
N PRO A 110 7.58 -13.05 6.86
CA PRO A 110 7.24 -12.52 5.52
C PRO A 110 6.44 -13.47 4.60
N ASN A 111 6.17 -14.70 5.05
CA ASN A 111 5.34 -15.67 4.35
C ASN A 111 3.86 -15.59 4.75
N ILE A 112 3.51 -14.76 5.73
CA ILE A 112 2.13 -14.49 6.15
C ILE A 112 1.80 -13.07 5.70
N PHE A 113 0.88 -12.98 4.75
CA PHE A 113 0.49 -11.71 4.13
C PHE A 113 -0.99 -11.74 3.73
N TYR A 114 -1.56 -10.56 3.57
CA TYR A 114 -2.86 -10.38 2.94
C TYR A 114 -2.66 -10.12 1.44
N ASN A 115 -3.27 -10.93 0.59
CA ASN A 115 -3.01 -10.94 -0.85
C ASN A 115 -4.23 -10.46 -1.63
N PHE A 116 -4.01 -9.47 -2.50
CA PHE A 116 -4.97 -8.96 -3.46
C PHE A 116 -4.74 -9.66 -4.80
N VAL A 117 -5.67 -10.53 -5.19
CA VAL A 117 -5.57 -11.38 -6.39
C VAL A 117 -6.39 -10.79 -7.54
N ASP A 118 -5.87 -10.92 -8.76
CA ASP A 118 -6.48 -10.46 -10.01
C ASP A 118 -6.89 -8.98 -9.92
N ASN A 119 -8.10 -8.58 -10.30
CA ASN A 119 -8.52 -7.17 -10.25
C ASN A 119 -9.07 -6.75 -8.87
N SER A 120 -8.66 -7.43 -7.79
CA SER A 120 -9.14 -7.07 -6.46
C SER A 120 -8.63 -5.70 -6.01
N PHE A 121 -9.48 -5.02 -5.25
CA PHE A 121 -9.23 -3.67 -4.75
C PHE A 121 -9.61 -3.57 -3.28
N TYR A 122 -9.36 -2.42 -2.68
CA TYR A 122 -9.78 -2.10 -1.33
C TYR A 122 -10.36 -0.69 -1.28
N ASN A 123 -11.11 -0.43 -0.21
CA ASN A 123 -11.67 0.89 0.08
C ASN A 123 -11.72 1.11 1.61
N GLY A 124 -11.75 2.38 2.02
CA GLY A 124 -11.86 2.77 3.43
C GLY A 124 -10.53 2.83 4.18
N GLU A 125 -9.40 2.72 3.49
CA GLU A 125 -8.10 2.82 4.14
C GLU A 125 -7.83 4.22 4.69
N ASN A 126 -7.19 4.29 5.85
CA ASN A 126 -6.78 5.52 6.51
C ASN A 126 -5.75 5.18 7.62
N ASP A 127 -5.32 6.17 8.38
CA ASP A 127 -4.36 5.99 9.49
C ASP A 127 -4.82 4.98 10.56
N PHE A 128 -6.13 4.74 10.70
CA PHE A 128 -6.73 3.77 11.64
C PHE A 128 -7.21 2.48 10.97
N SER A 129 -7.09 2.33 9.65
CA SER A 129 -7.59 1.16 8.94
C SER A 129 -6.73 0.84 7.73
N LYS A 130 -5.86 -0.14 7.88
CA LYS A 130 -4.82 -0.51 6.91
C LYS A 130 -4.23 -1.88 7.24
N ILE A 131 -3.24 -2.30 6.47
CA ILE A 131 -2.44 -3.49 6.75
C ILE A 131 -1.19 -3.06 7.52
N GLU A 132 -1.06 -3.51 8.76
CA GLU A 132 0.15 -3.39 9.56
C GLU A 132 0.98 -4.67 9.36
N GLY A 133 1.87 -4.61 8.37
CA GLY A 133 2.73 -5.72 7.96
C GLY A 133 2.77 -5.93 6.45
N TYR A 134 2.77 -7.19 6.01
CA TYR A 134 2.88 -7.55 4.59
C TYR A 134 1.52 -7.60 3.88
N ALA A 135 1.45 -6.84 2.80
CA ALA A 135 0.43 -6.94 1.76
C ALA A 135 1.07 -7.48 0.48
N ALA A 136 0.34 -8.28 -0.29
CA ALA A 136 0.79 -8.83 -1.56
C ALA A 136 -0.24 -8.57 -2.67
N ILE A 137 0.22 -8.63 -3.90
CA ILE A 137 -0.62 -8.65 -5.10
C ILE A 137 -0.28 -9.86 -5.96
N THR A 138 -1.27 -10.39 -6.65
CA THR A 138 -1.15 -11.47 -7.63
C THR A 138 -1.91 -11.08 -8.89
N ASN A 139 -1.29 -11.18 -10.07
CA ASN A 139 -1.85 -10.82 -11.37
C ASN A 139 -2.28 -9.35 -11.50
N GLN A 140 -1.50 -8.43 -10.91
CA GLN A 140 -1.75 -6.98 -11.00
C GLN A 140 -0.54 -6.24 -11.55
N GLN A 141 -0.80 -5.22 -12.38
CA GLN A 141 0.26 -4.38 -12.96
C GLN A 141 0.49 -3.09 -12.16
N GLU A 142 -0.58 -2.52 -11.61
CA GLU A 142 -0.56 -1.25 -10.88
C GLU A 142 -1.28 -1.44 -9.56
N PHE A 143 -0.67 -1.04 -8.46
CA PHE A 143 -1.28 -1.17 -7.13
C PHE A 143 -0.70 -0.21 -6.10
N GLY A 144 -1.56 0.34 -5.25
CA GLY A 144 -1.15 1.00 -4.01
C GLY A 144 -1.27 0.01 -2.86
N PHE A 145 -0.17 -0.32 -2.18
CA PHE A 145 -0.25 -1.17 -0.99
C PHE A 145 -0.81 -0.34 0.19
N PRO A 146 -1.95 -0.72 0.81
CA PRO A 146 -2.53 0.01 1.94
C PRO A 146 -1.81 -0.38 3.24
N ILE A 147 -0.50 -0.16 3.29
CA ILE A 147 0.39 -0.57 4.38
C ILE A 147 0.74 0.60 5.29
N GLY A 148 1.08 0.32 6.55
CA GLY A 148 1.48 1.34 7.52
C GLY A 148 1.96 0.72 8.82
N ASP A 149 2.10 1.57 9.84
CA ASP A 149 2.36 1.15 11.23
C ASP A 149 1.19 1.50 12.14
N ASN A 150 1.36 1.40 13.45
CA ASN A 150 0.29 1.66 14.41
C ASN A 150 -0.32 3.08 14.39
N GLU A 151 0.32 4.04 13.71
CA GLU A 151 -0.13 5.43 13.69
C GLU A 151 -0.50 5.94 12.30
N TYR A 152 0.24 5.59 11.25
CA TYR A 152 0.02 6.20 9.93
C TYR A 152 -0.03 5.19 8.79
N LEU A 153 -0.89 5.49 7.84
CA LEU A 153 -0.85 4.92 6.50
C LEU A 153 0.39 5.44 5.76
N ARG A 154 1.12 4.51 5.14
CA ARG A 154 2.39 4.73 4.45
C ARG A 154 2.39 3.94 3.14
N PRO A 155 1.51 4.31 2.21
CA PRO A 155 1.30 3.52 1.03
C PRO A 155 2.55 3.52 0.16
N LEU A 156 2.82 2.37 -0.44
CA LEU A 156 3.79 2.23 -1.51
C LEU A 156 3.01 2.03 -2.80
N ILE A 157 3.23 2.90 -3.79
CA ILE A 157 2.55 2.80 -5.09
C ILE A 157 3.51 2.14 -6.06
N LEU A 158 3.08 1.03 -6.65
CA LEU A 158 3.81 0.24 -7.62
C LEU A 158 3.16 0.38 -9.00
N ILE A 159 3.94 0.76 -10.01
CA ILE A 159 3.54 0.76 -11.42
C ILE A 159 4.57 -0.05 -12.20
N SER A 160 4.16 -1.22 -12.68
CA SER A 160 5.03 -2.19 -13.34
C SER A 160 4.92 -2.15 -14.86
N GLU A 161 6.01 -2.49 -15.54
CA GLU A 161 6.06 -2.53 -17.02
C GLU A 161 5.22 -3.68 -17.60
N SER A 162 4.86 -4.67 -16.78
CA SER A 162 3.94 -5.76 -17.12
C SER A 162 3.24 -6.28 -15.86
N VAL A 163 2.28 -7.20 -16.04
CA VAL A 163 1.54 -7.81 -14.92
C VAL A 163 2.48 -8.53 -13.96
N ASN A 164 2.44 -8.18 -12.68
CA ASN A 164 3.11 -8.93 -11.63
C ASN A 164 2.33 -10.22 -11.36
N LEU A 165 2.95 -11.37 -11.63
CA LEU A 165 2.41 -12.65 -11.15
C LEU A 165 2.44 -12.71 -9.62
N PHE A 166 3.37 -11.98 -9.01
CA PHE A 166 3.43 -11.77 -7.56
C PHE A 166 4.29 -10.54 -7.26
N ALA A 167 3.84 -9.69 -6.34
CA ALA A 167 4.67 -8.69 -5.67
C ALA A 167 4.18 -8.51 -4.23
N LYS A 168 5.06 -8.11 -3.32
CA LYS A 168 4.75 -8.00 -1.88
C LYS A 168 5.47 -6.82 -1.26
N SER A 169 4.80 -6.09 -0.39
CA SER A 169 5.38 -4.95 0.31
C SER A 169 4.96 -4.88 1.77
N ALA A 170 5.85 -4.31 2.59
CA ALA A 170 5.61 -3.94 3.97
C ALA A 170 6.34 -2.63 4.30
N TYR A 171 5.77 -1.88 5.24
CA TYR A 171 6.32 -0.64 5.76
C TYR A 171 6.90 -0.87 7.16
N PHE A 172 8.02 -0.20 7.45
CA PHE A 172 8.73 -0.32 8.71
C PHE A 172 9.10 1.08 9.22
N TYR A 173 8.54 1.46 10.37
CA TYR A 173 9.00 2.63 11.12
C TYR A 173 10.17 2.22 12.04
N GLU A 174 11.29 1.84 11.43
CA GLU A 174 12.48 1.31 12.12
C GLU A 174 13.77 1.92 11.55
N ASP A 175 14.83 1.93 12.36
CA ASP A 175 16.17 2.34 11.91
C ASP A 175 16.81 1.22 11.09
N ALA A 176 17.10 1.47 9.82
CA ALA A 176 17.74 0.52 8.91
C ALA A 176 19.12 0.01 9.41
N ASN A 177 19.81 0.75 10.28
CA ASN A 177 21.06 0.29 10.90
C ASN A 177 20.84 -0.80 11.96
N ASN A 178 19.65 -0.85 12.55
CA ASN A 178 19.29 -1.81 13.59
C ASN A 178 17.77 -2.09 13.57
N PRO A 179 17.25 -2.70 12.48
CA PRO A 179 15.85 -3.04 12.39
C PRO A 179 15.52 -4.13 13.41
N VAL A 180 14.35 -4.01 14.04
CA VAL A 180 13.83 -4.96 15.04
C VAL A 180 13.15 -6.12 14.33
N SER A 181 12.51 -5.85 13.19
CA SER A 181 11.70 -6.83 12.48
C SER A 181 12.48 -7.66 11.45
N LEU A 182 13.63 -7.17 10.98
CA LEU A 182 14.46 -7.82 9.97
C LEU A 182 15.72 -8.44 10.57
N ALA A 183 16.21 -9.53 9.97
CA ALA A 183 17.43 -10.21 10.41
C ALA A 183 18.72 -9.50 9.94
N ASN A 184 18.65 -8.77 8.83
CA ASN A 184 19.76 -8.05 8.23
C ASN A 184 19.82 -6.60 8.73
N THR A 185 21.00 -6.00 8.66
CA THR A 185 21.21 -4.56 8.96
C THR A 185 21.76 -3.86 7.72
N TYR A 186 21.42 -2.59 7.55
CA TYR A 186 21.71 -1.82 6.35
C TYR A 186 22.41 -0.51 6.72
N ASN A 187 23.74 -0.57 6.84
CA ASN A 187 24.54 0.57 7.33
C ASN A 187 24.37 1.82 6.45
N THR A 188 23.76 2.87 6.99
CA THR A 188 23.46 4.13 6.27
C THR A 188 24.71 4.93 5.88
N ALA A 189 25.89 4.57 6.39
CA ALA A 189 27.17 5.12 5.95
C ALA A 189 27.73 4.43 4.69
N THR A 190 27.28 3.21 4.37
CA THR A 190 27.73 2.44 3.20
C THR A 190 26.87 2.80 2.00
N LYS A 191 27.32 3.78 1.22
CA LYS A 191 26.52 4.41 0.16
C LYS A 191 27.36 4.76 -1.07
N ALA A 192 26.69 4.81 -2.21
CA ALA A 192 27.27 5.27 -3.47
C ALA A 192 27.72 6.73 -3.38
N PHE A 193 28.61 7.13 -4.30
CA PHE A 193 29.27 8.44 -4.23
C PHE A 193 28.29 9.63 -4.35
N ASP A 194 27.19 9.48 -5.07
CA ASP A 194 26.17 10.50 -5.31
C ASP A 194 25.14 10.64 -4.19
N VAL A 195 25.15 9.73 -3.21
CA VAL A 195 24.30 9.75 -2.02
C VAL A 195 25.06 10.38 -0.85
N GLU A 196 24.49 11.42 -0.23
CA GLU A 196 25.09 12.15 0.89
C GLU A 196 24.62 11.61 2.24
N LEU A 197 23.30 11.51 2.46
CA LEU A 197 22.70 10.94 3.67
C LEU A 197 21.62 9.93 3.31
N VAL A 198 21.34 9.03 4.24
CA VAL A 198 20.25 8.04 4.14
C VAL A 198 19.44 8.13 5.43
N SER A 199 18.12 8.16 5.30
CA SER A 199 17.20 8.21 6.42
C SER A 199 17.34 6.98 7.32
N THR A 200 17.18 7.20 8.61
CA THR A 200 17.11 6.16 9.64
C THR A 200 15.72 6.10 10.29
N ALA A 201 14.73 6.80 9.73
CA ALA A 201 13.42 6.95 10.35
C ALA A 201 12.45 5.83 9.95
N GLU A 202 12.46 5.46 8.66
CA GLU A 202 11.52 4.49 8.10
C GLU A 202 12.09 3.85 6.84
N PHE A 203 11.55 2.71 6.42
CA PHE A 203 11.84 2.08 5.14
C PHE A 203 10.69 1.18 4.69
N TRP A 204 10.70 0.83 3.41
CA TRP A 204 9.80 -0.14 2.80
C TRP A 204 10.60 -1.34 2.31
N GLN A 205 10.02 -2.53 2.46
CA GLN A 205 10.46 -3.71 1.72
C GLN A 205 9.51 -3.90 0.53
N LEU A 206 10.06 -4.21 -0.63
CA LEU A 206 9.31 -4.51 -1.84
C LEU A 206 9.97 -5.69 -2.56
N GLU A 207 9.20 -6.76 -2.76
CA GLU A 207 9.57 -7.93 -3.54
C GLU A 207 8.76 -7.93 -4.85
N GLY A 208 9.40 -8.28 -5.96
CA GLY A 208 8.81 -8.25 -7.28
C GLY A 208 9.83 -8.52 -8.39
N THR A 209 9.41 -9.33 -9.36
CA THR A 209 10.26 -9.78 -10.50
C THR A 209 10.06 -8.95 -11.77
N VAL A 210 9.17 -7.96 -11.74
CA VAL A 210 8.88 -7.09 -12.88
C VAL A 210 9.52 -5.71 -12.66
N PRO A 211 10.25 -5.17 -13.65
CA PRO A 211 10.69 -3.78 -13.62
C PRO A 211 9.53 -2.82 -13.37
N SER A 212 9.70 -1.93 -12.40
CA SER A 212 8.63 -1.10 -11.88
C SER A 212 9.15 0.26 -11.43
N THR A 213 8.30 1.27 -11.53
CA THR A 213 8.47 2.52 -10.79
C THR A 213 7.74 2.41 -9.45
N VAL A 214 8.33 3.00 -8.43
CA VAL A 214 7.81 2.99 -7.06
C VAL A 214 7.70 4.42 -6.57
N SER A 215 6.56 4.75 -5.96
CA SER A 215 6.38 6.07 -5.34
C SER A 215 6.16 5.96 -3.85
N LEU A 216 6.86 6.85 -3.14
CA LEU A 216 6.90 6.90 -1.68
C LEU A 216 6.56 8.31 -1.22
N SER A 217 5.56 8.43 -0.36
CA SER A 217 5.19 9.69 0.29
C SER A 217 5.88 9.85 1.65
N TRP A 218 6.26 11.06 2.01
CA TRP A 218 6.70 11.41 3.36
C TRP A 218 5.74 12.39 4.03
N ASN A 219 5.82 12.46 5.36
CA ASN A 219 5.15 13.48 6.15
C ASN A 219 6.06 14.00 7.27
N LEU A 220 5.52 14.82 8.18
CA LEU A 220 6.30 15.42 9.27
C LEU A 220 7.07 14.38 10.12
N ARG A 221 6.53 13.17 10.29
CA ARG A 221 7.14 12.08 11.04
C ARG A 221 8.36 11.48 10.34
N SER A 222 8.41 11.52 9.01
CA SER A 222 9.58 11.13 8.21
C SER A 222 10.81 11.97 8.55
N ASN A 223 10.60 13.19 9.08
CA ASN A 223 11.63 14.06 9.64
C ASN A 223 12.79 14.34 8.67
N LEU A 224 12.45 14.56 7.39
CA LEU A 224 13.43 14.81 6.33
C LEU A 224 14.26 16.08 6.56
N SER A 225 13.78 17.01 7.39
CA SER A 225 14.54 18.17 7.88
C SER A 225 15.85 17.81 8.60
N ARG A 226 16.00 16.57 9.07
CA ARG A 226 17.29 16.08 9.64
C ARG A 226 18.31 15.73 8.57
N LEU A 227 17.88 15.50 7.33
CA LEU A 227 18.74 15.19 6.20
C LEU A 227 19.11 16.45 5.43
N THR A 228 18.13 17.31 5.15
CA THR A 228 18.31 18.53 4.36
C THR A 228 17.20 19.55 4.67
N ASN A 229 17.44 20.82 4.37
CA ASN A 229 16.40 21.87 4.35
C ASN A 229 15.93 22.20 2.93
N ASP A 230 16.56 21.58 1.93
CA ASP A 230 16.24 21.75 0.52
C ASP A 230 15.56 20.48 0.02
N VAL A 231 14.27 20.59 -0.33
CA VAL A 231 13.48 19.46 -0.81
C VAL A 231 14.07 18.87 -2.10
N SER A 232 14.68 19.67 -2.98
CA SER A 232 15.25 19.22 -4.26
C SER A 232 16.43 18.25 -4.12
N MET A 233 17.00 18.14 -2.92
CA MET A 233 18.04 17.18 -2.58
C MET A 233 17.48 15.81 -2.18
N ILE A 234 16.18 15.69 -1.89
CA ILE A 234 15.58 14.43 -1.45
C ILE A 234 15.55 13.44 -2.62
N ILE A 235 16.01 12.22 -2.36
CA ILE A 235 16.08 11.13 -3.34
C ILE A 235 15.53 9.84 -2.72
N PRO A 236 14.89 8.93 -3.47
CA PRO A 236 14.70 7.57 -3.01
C PRO A 236 16.02 6.82 -3.14
N VAL A 237 16.37 6.04 -2.12
CA VAL A 237 17.56 5.21 -2.10
C VAL A 237 17.19 3.78 -1.78
N GLY A 238 17.86 2.83 -2.43
CA GLY A 238 17.68 1.41 -2.19
C GLY A 238 18.97 0.74 -1.76
N TRP A 239 18.89 -0.19 -0.81
CA TRP A 239 20.04 -1.05 -0.49
C TRP A 239 20.20 -2.12 -1.57
N SER A 240 21.22 -1.95 -2.42
CA SER A 240 21.48 -2.87 -3.53
C SER A 240 22.06 -4.19 -3.03
N LYS A 241 21.43 -5.32 -3.37
CA LYS A 241 21.94 -6.67 -3.07
C LYS A 241 23.28 -6.94 -3.75
N ALA A 242 23.44 -6.48 -4.99
CA ALA A 242 24.67 -6.70 -5.75
C ALA A 242 25.85 -5.88 -5.24
N GLN A 243 25.62 -4.61 -4.88
CA GLN A 243 26.68 -3.68 -4.49
C GLN A 243 26.90 -3.62 -2.97
N GLN A 244 25.97 -4.16 -2.17
CA GLN A 244 25.99 -4.11 -0.70
C GLN A 244 26.16 -2.68 -0.17
N GLN A 245 25.45 -1.74 -0.79
CA GLN A 245 25.44 -0.32 -0.44
C GLN A 245 24.13 0.35 -0.85
N TRP A 246 23.83 1.49 -0.23
CA TRP A 246 22.75 2.39 -0.65
C TRP A 246 23.07 3.04 -2.00
N VAL A 247 22.14 2.98 -2.94
CA VAL A 247 22.27 3.61 -4.25
C VAL A 247 21.07 4.52 -4.54
N ASN A 248 21.32 5.58 -5.30
CA ASN A 248 20.28 6.50 -5.75
C ASN A 248 19.33 5.85 -6.75
N LEU A 249 18.03 5.99 -6.50
CA LEU A 249 16.96 5.48 -7.35
C LEU A 249 16.15 6.59 -8.01
N SER A 250 16.53 7.85 -7.88
CA SER A 250 15.76 8.97 -8.44
C SER A 250 15.66 8.91 -9.95
N ARG A 251 14.49 9.28 -10.47
CA ARG A 251 14.29 9.62 -11.88
C ARG A 251 13.98 11.09 -12.07
N SER A 252 13.32 11.70 -11.09
CA SER A 252 12.71 13.03 -11.15
C SER A 252 12.93 13.79 -9.85
N ALA A 253 12.59 15.07 -9.87
CA ALA A 253 12.61 15.91 -8.69
C ALA A 253 11.51 15.47 -7.70
N PRO A 254 11.77 15.53 -6.38
CA PRO A 254 10.72 15.37 -5.38
C PRO A 254 9.63 16.43 -5.53
N VAL A 255 8.39 16.05 -5.28
CA VAL A 255 7.23 16.96 -5.32
C VAL A 255 6.71 17.17 -3.90
N GLY A 256 6.63 18.44 -3.47
CA GLY A 256 6.14 18.82 -2.15
C GLY A 256 7.10 19.75 -1.40
N THR A 257 6.98 19.73 -0.08
CA THR A 257 7.82 20.46 0.88
C THR A 257 8.70 19.49 1.66
N ILE A 258 9.61 20.01 2.50
CA ILE A 258 10.43 19.15 3.37
C ILE A 258 9.61 18.39 4.43
N THR A 259 8.38 18.83 4.71
CA THR A 259 7.50 18.23 5.72
C THR A 259 6.44 17.32 5.14
N GLU A 260 6.13 17.41 3.85
CA GLU A 260 5.16 16.55 3.18
C GLU A 260 5.37 16.54 1.66
N GLY A 261 5.19 15.39 1.03
CA GLY A 261 5.38 15.23 -0.41
C GLY A 261 5.60 13.77 -0.80
N PHE A 262 6.03 13.53 -2.03
CA PHE A 262 6.49 12.20 -2.46
C PHE A 262 7.61 12.30 -3.49
N ILE A 263 8.20 11.14 -3.75
CA ILE A 263 9.18 10.95 -4.82
C ILE A 263 8.95 9.62 -5.52
N THR A 264 9.23 9.60 -6.82
CA THR A 264 9.13 8.44 -7.69
C THR A 264 10.53 7.93 -8.05
N THR A 265 10.73 6.62 -7.97
CA THR A 265 11.96 5.99 -8.45
C THR A 265 12.02 5.97 -9.98
N ARG A 266 13.22 5.80 -10.54
CA ARG A 266 13.39 5.21 -11.87
C ARG A 266 12.80 3.81 -11.92
N SER A 267 12.66 3.25 -13.13
CA SER A 267 12.35 1.83 -13.27
C SER A 267 13.46 1.02 -12.59
N ILE A 268 13.07 0.23 -11.59
CA ILE A 268 13.91 -0.67 -10.80
C ILE A 268 13.31 -2.07 -10.87
N LEU A 269 14.16 -3.09 -10.78
CA LEU A 269 13.70 -4.44 -10.50
C LEU A 269 13.66 -4.61 -8.97
N PRO A 270 12.48 -4.70 -8.32
CA PRO A 270 12.39 -4.69 -6.86
C PRO A 270 13.27 -5.75 -6.19
N ASP A 271 13.32 -6.97 -6.75
CA ASP A 271 14.12 -8.07 -6.21
C ASP A 271 15.63 -7.82 -6.20
N GLU A 272 16.16 -6.77 -6.83
CA GLU A 272 17.58 -6.37 -6.73
C GLU A 272 17.89 -5.58 -5.45
N PHE A 273 16.85 -5.14 -4.72
CA PHE A 273 16.97 -4.33 -3.52
C PHE A 273 16.45 -5.07 -2.29
N GLU A 274 17.05 -4.79 -1.14
CA GLU A 274 16.58 -5.34 0.15
C GLU A 274 15.47 -4.50 0.73
N ILE A 275 15.69 -3.18 0.79
CA ILE A 275 14.78 -2.16 1.30
C ILE A 275 14.98 -0.85 0.54
N ILE A 276 13.96 0.01 0.57
CA ILE A 276 13.94 1.34 -0.03
C ILE A 276 13.57 2.37 1.05
N THR A 277 14.24 3.51 1.07
CA THR A 277 13.96 4.63 1.98
C THR A 277 14.31 5.96 1.30
N PHE A 278 14.22 7.06 2.04
CA PHE A 278 14.66 8.38 1.62
C PHE A 278 16.13 8.61 1.92
N GLY A 279 16.79 9.41 1.08
CA GLY A 279 18.13 9.92 1.30
C GLY A 279 18.25 11.32 0.74
N THR A 280 19.49 11.84 0.74
CA THR A 280 19.82 13.08 0.05
C THR A 280 20.91 12.86 -0.97
N SER A 281 20.85 13.56 -2.08
CA SER A 281 21.94 13.68 -3.03
C SER A 281 22.99 14.68 -2.55
N LYS A 282 24.19 14.65 -3.15
CA LYS A 282 25.25 15.64 -2.90
C LYS A 282 25.03 16.97 -3.62
N GLU A 283 24.36 16.91 -4.76
CA GLU A 283 23.99 18.05 -5.59
C GLU A 283 22.47 17.99 -5.79
N PRO A 284 21.78 19.15 -5.86
CA PRO A 284 20.34 19.18 -6.11
C PRO A 284 20.01 18.37 -7.35
N TYR A 285 18.87 17.69 -7.34
CA TYR A 285 18.36 17.13 -8.59
C TYR A 285 17.96 18.30 -9.49
N GLU A 286 18.81 18.58 -10.49
CA GLU A 286 18.49 19.50 -11.57
C GLU A 286 17.94 18.64 -12.71
N PRO A 287 16.64 18.71 -13.05
CA PRO A 287 16.14 18.07 -14.25
C PRO A 287 16.97 18.60 -15.42
N LEU A 288 17.65 17.70 -16.15
CA LEU A 288 18.37 18.08 -17.37
C LEU A 288 17.36 18.82 -18.25
N ALA A 289 17.63 20.10 -18.47
CA ALA A 289 16.74 21.09 -19.07
C ALA A 289 15.79 20.51 -20.12
N LYS A 290 14.48 20.78 -19.93
CA LYS A 290 13.40 21.13 -20.88
C LYS A 290 13.24 20.42 -22.25
N ASP A 291 14.22 19.67 -22.74
CA ASP A 291 14.25 19.04 -24.06
C ASP A 291 13.64 17.63 -24.07
N VAL A 292 13.21 17.12 -22.91
CA VAL A 292 12.46 15.87 -22.77
C VAL A 292 11.26 16.16 -21.88
N LEU A 293 10.06 15.96 -22.40
CA LEU A 293 8.85 16.04 -21.59
C LEU A 293 8.89 14.98 -20.49
N PHE A 294 9.02 15.42 -19.24
CA PHE A 294 8.95 14.57 -18.06
C PHE A 294 7.61 14.77 -17.37
N ILE A 295 6.56 14.17 -17.93
CA ILE A 295 5.29 14.04 -17.20
C ILE A 295 5.48 12.95 -16.13
N ASP A 296 5.57 13.39 -14.87
CA ASP A 296 5.84 12.55 -13.67
C ASP A 296 4.59 12.43 -12.77
N ASN A 297 4.67 11.86 -11.58
CA ASN A 297 3.55 11.83 -10.64
C ASN A 297 3.39 13.16 -9.89
N PHE A 298 2.18 13.50 -9.43
CA PHE A 298 1.87 14.84 -8.86
C PHE A 298 1.30 14.81 -7.43
N PHE A 299 1.65 15.81 -6.61
CA PHE A 299 1.07 16.00 -5.27
C PHE A 299 0.08 17.13 -5.37
N VAL A 300 -1.12 16.94 -4.84
CA VAL A 300 -2.13 17.99 -4.80
C VAL A 300 -2.62 18.11 -3.36
N SER A 301 -2.22 19.18 -2.68
CA SER A 301 -2.62 19.51 -1.31
C SER A 301 -3.54 20.71 -1.31
N VAL A 302 -4.85 20.49 -1.23
CA VAL A 302 -5.85 21.57 -1.32
C VAL A 302 -6.05 22.22 0.06
N ASN A 303 -4.95 22.75 0.62
CA ASN A 303 -4.89 23.32 1.96
C ASN A 303 -4.85 24.87 1.94
N GLY A 304 -4.66 25.48 0.75
CA GLY A 304 -4.65 26.92 0.55
C GLY A 304 -3.36 27.61 0.98
N ASP A 305 -2.25 26.87 1.10
CA ASP A 305 -0.94 27.44 1.46
C ASP A 305 -0.17 28.01 0.25
N GLY A 306 -0.70 27.84 -0.96
CA GLY A 306 -0.10 28.30 -2.22
C GLY A 306 0.91 27.32 -2.83
N VAL A 307 1.13 26.15 -2.24
CA VAL A 307 2.05 25.11 -2.69
C VAL A 307 1.24 23.87 -3.08
N ASN A 308 1.34 23.45 -4.35
CA ASN A 308 0.64 22.25 -4.85
C ASN A 308 -0.88 22.25 -4.63
N ASP A 309 -1.53 23.41 -4.48
CA ASP A 309 -2.98 23.55 -4.34
C ASP A 309 -3.78 23.05 -5.57
N THR A 310 -3.09 22.93 -6.70
CA THR A 310 -3.66 22.54 -8.00
C THR A 310 -2.78 21.49 -8.65
N PHE A 311 -3.37 20.59 -9.44
CA PHE A 311 -2.59 19.74 -10.34
C PHE A 311 -2.04 20.58 -11.49
N TYR A 312 -0.80 21.05 -11.37
CA TYR A 312 -0.16 21.89 -12.38
C TYR A 312 1.01 21.16 -13.02
N ILE A 313 1.09 21.22 -14.35
CA ILE A 313 2.14 20.59 -15.15
C ILE A 313 2.76 21.68 -16.03
N GLU A 314 3.97 22.13 -15.69
CA GLU A 314 4.62 23.24 -16.39
C GLU A 314 4.85 22.90 -17.87
N GLU A 315 5.18 21.64 -18.19
CA GLU A 315 5.45 21.17 -19.54
C GLU A 315 4.23 21.30 -20.48
N LEU A 316 3.01 21.35 -19.94
CA LEU A 316 1.81 21.55 -20.76
C LEU A 316 1.72 22.95 -21.36
N GLU A 317 2.42 23.94 -20.81
CA GLU A 317 2.45 25.30 -21.35
C GLU A 317 3.17 25.39 -22.70
N GLU A 318 3.98 24.38 -23.05
CA GLU A 318 4.69 24.32 -24.32
C GLU A 318 3.81 23.86 -25.49
N PHE A 319 2.63 23.30 -25.20
CA PHE A 319 1.72 22.76 -26.20
C PHE A 319 0.53 23.69 -26.46
N ASN A 320 0.17 23.84 -27.73
CA ASN A 320 -1.00 24.63 -28.13
C ASN A 320 -2.33 23.95 -27.76
N SER A 321 -2.31 22.63 -27.58
CA SER A 321 -3.48 21.83 -27.23
C SER A 321 -3.06 20.62 -26.40
N ASN A 322 -3.80 20.36 -25.34
CA ASN A 322 -3.67 19.16 -24.51
C ASN A 322 -5.06 18.69 -24.06
N PHE A 323 -5.16 17.43 -23.66
CA PHE A 323 -6.37 16.86 -23.07
C PHE A 323 -6.01 16.02 -21.86
N VAL A 324 -6.42 16.50 -20.68
CA VAL A 324 -6.16 15.87 -19.39
C VAL A 324 -7.42 15.17 -18.92
N GLN A 325 -7.27 13.93 -18.45
CA GLN A 325 -8.31 13.16 -17.79
C GLN A 325 -7.77 12.63 -16.48
N ILE A 326 -8.59 12.65 -15.43
CA ILE A 326 -8.24 12.11 -14.11
C ILE A 326 -9.30 11.09 -13.75
N TYR A 327 -8.84 9.97 -13.22
CA TYR A 327 -9.60 8.81 -12.81
C TYR A 327 -9.32 8.58 -11.33
N ASP A 328 -10.34 8.16 -10.59
CA ASP A 328 -10.10 7.59 -9.27
C ASP A 328 -9.38 6.23 -9.40
N ARG A 329 -9.01 5.66 -8.25
CA ARG A 329 -8.36 4.36 -8.20
C ARG A 329 -9.18 3.19 -8.76
N TYR A 330 -10.48 3.38 -8.99
CA TYR A 330 -11.38 2.38 -9.55
C TYR A 330 -11.57 2.55 -11.07
N GLY A 331 -10.86 3.51 -11.69
CA GLY A 331 -11.00 3.83 -13.10
C GLY A 331 -12.24 4.65 -13.43
N LEU A 332 -12.96 5.18 -12.43
CA LEU A 332 -14.02 6.15 -12.66
C LEU A 332 -13.37 7.49 -13.00
N LYS A 333 -13.61 7.97 -14.22
CA LYS A 333 -13.16 9.30 -14.63
C LYS A 333 -13.84 10.36 -13.75
N VAL A 334 -13.07 11.13 -13.00
CA VAL A 334 -13.58 12.19 -12.11
C VAL A 334 -13.34 13.58 -12.68
N PHE A 335 -12.44 13.72 -13.65
CA PHE A 335 -12.17 15.02 -14.26
C PHE A 335 -11.78 14.86 -15.72
N GLU A 336 -12.19 15.80 -16.57
CA GLU A 336 -11.61 15.96 -17.90
C GLU A 336 -11.57 17.41 -18.37
N LYS A 337 -10.52 17.78 -19.10
CA LYS A 337 -10.37 19.13 -19.61
C LYS A 337 -9.50 19.17 -20.86
N THR A 338 -10.00 19.85 -21.89
CA THR A 338 -9.21 20.28 -23.06
C THR A 338 -8.54 21.62 -22.77
N ASN A 339 -7.30 21.79 -23.22
CA ASN A 339 -6.46 22.96 -22.95
C ASN A 339 -6.33 23.21 -21.45
N TYR A 340 -5.99 22.14 -20.73
CA TYR A 340 -5.76 22.16 -19.31
C TYR A 340 -4.52 22.99 -18.98
N THR A 341 -4.62 23.77 -17.91
CA THR A 341 -3.49 24.49 -17.31
C THR A 341 -3.27 24.01 -15.87
N ASN A 342 -4.27 24.21 -15.01
CA ASN A 342 -4.19 23.96 -13.56
C ASN A 342 -5.57 23.94 -12.89
N GLU A 343 -6.64 23.65 -13.64
CA GLU A 343 -8.01 23.80 -13.15
C GLU A 343 -8.43 22.71 -12.16
N PHE A 344 -7.70 21.60 -12.05
CA PHE A 344 -8.02 20.56 -11.09
C PHE A 344 -7.51 20.92 -9.71
N VAL A 345 -8.46 21.19 -8.82
CA VAL A 345 -8.26 21.62 -7.42
C VAL A 345 -8.87 20.63 -6.42
N GLY A 346 -8.85 19.33 -6.76
CA GLY A 346 -9.41 18.26 -5.92
C GLY A 346 -10.94 18.14 -5.96
N PHE A 347 -11.58 18.63 -7.02
CA PHE A 347 -13.02 18.49 -7.27
C PHE A 347 -13.27 17.86 -8.64
N SER A 348 -14.32 17.03 -8.71
CA SER A 348 -14.82 16.52 -9.99
C SER A 348 -15.46 17.64 -10.80
N ASN A 349 -15.27 17.62 -12.12
CA ASN A 349 -16.00 18.48 -13.06
C ASN A 349 -17.04 17.71 -13.90
N LEU A 350 -17.34 16.47 -13.49
CA LEU A 350 -18.26 15.55 -14.14
C LEU A 350 -19.48 15.28 -13.24
N ASP A 351 -20.66 15.18 -13.85
CA ASP A 351 -21.93 14.86 -13.16
C ASP A 351 -22.05 13.37 -12.79
N ASN A 352 -20.98 12.77 -12.27
CA ASN A 352 -20.89 11.35 -11.96
C ASN A 352 -20.40 11.04 -10.54
N VAL A 353 -20.22 12.07 -9.70
CA VAL A 353 -19.91 11.94 -8.27
C VAL A 353 -21.18 12.25 -7.47
N PRO A 354 -21.99 11.22 -7.10
CA PRO A 354 -23.34 11.43 -6.56
C PRO A 354 -23.40 11.87 -5.09
N PHE A 355 -22.31 11.76 -4.32
CA PHE A 355 -22.26 12.07 -2.88
C PHE A 355 -21.02 12.92 -2.56
N GLY A 356 -21.19 13.95 -1.74
CA GLY A 356 -20.06 14.75 -1.21
C GLY A 356 -19.32 15.59 -2.25
N ALA A 357 -19.92 15.88 -3.42
CA ALA A 357 -19.28 16.72 -4.44
C ALA A 357 -18.88 18.11 -3.90
N GLU A 358 -19.62 18.63 -2.91
CA GLU A 358 -19.27 19.85 -2.18
C GLU A 358 -18.12 19.71 -1.18
N GLU A 359 -17.86 18.50 -0.68
CA GLU A 359 -16.72 18.16 0.18
C GLU A 359 -15.45 17.88 -0.65
N GLY A 360 -15.63 17.67 -1.96
CA GLY A 360 -14.60 17.39 -2.93
C GLY A 360 -14.14 15.93 -2.93
N LEU A 361 -13.22 15.60 -3.83
CA LEU A 361 -12.74 14.23 -4.00
C LEU A 361 -11.99 13.74 -2.75
N PRO A 362 -12.19 12.48 -2.29
CA PRO A 362 -11.52 11.94 -1.11
C PRO A 362 -9.99 11.99 -1.20
N THR A 363 -9.30 12.12 -0.06
CA THR A 363 -7.84 11.95 0.02
C THR A 363 -7.42 10.58 -0.49
N GLY A 364 -6.40 10.53 -1.34
CA GLY A 364 -5.87 9.28 -1.87
C GLY A 364 -5.25 9.41 -3.26
N VAL A 365 -4.97 8.27 -3.86
CA VAL A 365 -4.34 8.18 -5.19
C VAL A 365 -5.40 8.26 -6.29
N TYR A 366 -5.11 9.08 -7.30
CA TYR A 366 -5.87 9.25 -8.53
C TYR A 366 -4.93 9.03 -9.71
N PHE A 367 -5.41 8.44 -10.79
CA PHE A 367 -4.62 8.23 -12.01
C PHE A 367 -4.99 9.29 -13.03
N TYR A 368 -4.04 9.74 -13.84
CA TYR A 368 -4.33 10.70 -14.90
C TYR A 368 -3.76 10.22 -16.24
N THR A 369 -4.41 10.66 -17.32
CA THR A 369 -3.90 10.50 -18.69
C THR A 369 -3.87 11.86 -19.38
N ILE A 370 -2.83 12.10 -20.16
CA ILE A 370 -2.62 13.33 -20.92
C ILE A 370 -2.42 12.95 -22.37
N HIS A 371 -3.26 13.51 -23.24
CA HIS A 371 -3.11 13.39 -24.68
C HIS A 371 -2.68 14.73 -25.27
N ILE A 372 -1.63 14.73 -26.08
CA ILE A 372 -1.15 15.88 -26.85
C ILE A 372 -1.46 15.59 -28.33
N PRO A 373 -2.56 16.14 -28.88
CA PRO A 373 -3.02 15.80 -30.23
C PRO A 373 -2.02 16.18 -31.33
N ASP A 374 -1.33 17.30 -31.17
CA ASP A 374 -0.43 17.86 -32.19
C ASP A 374 0.81 16.98 -32.42
N GLU A 375 1.23 16.23 -31.40
CA GLU A 375 2.41 15.36 -31.45
C GLU A 375 2.08 13.86 -31.35
N ASP A 376 0.80 13.51 -31.24
CA ASP A 376 0.31 12.15 -31.01
C ASP A 376 0.96 11.47 -29.79
N LEU A 377 1.20 12.25 -28.73
CA LEU A 377 1.81 11.77 -27.49
C LEU A 377 0.73 11.47 -26.44
N ASN A 378 0.94 10.39 -25.70
CA ASN A 378 0.08 9.98 -24.60
C ASN A 378 0.95 9.70 -23.37
N TYR A 379 0.60 10.35 -22.27
CA TYR A 379 1.26 10.18 -20.98
C TYR A 379 0.26 9.72 -19.94
N GLN A 380 0.75 8.97 -18.97
CA GLN A 380 -0.03 8.52 -17.83
C GLN A 380 0.83 8.57 -16.57
N GLY A 381 0.18 8.80 -15.44
CA GLY A 381 0.79 8.80 -14.14
C GLY A 381 -0.29 8.81 -13.07
N PHE A 382 0.10 9.11 -11.83
CA PHE A 382 -0.85 9.32 -10.76
C PHE A 382 -0.61 10.65 -10.06
N LEU A 383 -1.62 11.11 -9.34
CA LEU A 383 -1.50 12.16 -8.36
C LEU A 383 -2.00 11.67 -7.00
N TYR A 384 -1.33 12.08 -5.94
CA TYR A 384 -1.82 11.92 -4.57
C TYR A 384 -2.54 13.20 -4.16
N LEU A 385 -3.84 13.10 -3.91
CA LEU A 385 -4.69 14.20 -3.47
C LEU A 385 -4.81 14.15 -1.94
N THR A 386 -4.55 15.28 -1.28
CA THR A 386 -4.80 15.49 0.14
C THR A 386 -5.39 16.88 0.39
N ARG A 387 -5.86 17.13 1.62
CA ARG A 387 -6.42 18.41 2.07
C ARG A 387 -5.76 18.89 3.34
#